data_AF-A0A3D3GAE1-F1
#
_entry.id   AF-A0A3D3GAE1-F1
#
_cell.length_a   1.000
_cell.length_b   1.000
_cell.length_c   1.000
_cell.angle_alpha   90.00
_cell.angle_beta   90.00
_cell.angle_gamma   90.00
#
_symmetry.space_group_name_H-M   'P 1'
#
loop_
_entity.id
_entity.type
_entity.pdbx_description
1 polymer ?
#
loop_
_entity_poly.entity_id
_entity_poly.type
_entity_poly.pdbx_seq_one_letter_code
_entity_poly.pdbx_strand_id
1 'polypeptide(L)'
;DLCKQDRNQADGNENRIKRRSFQSSCKLTAVSRCVKQLPKGFAEMRLRKKFSTSTITPTNDVVPWLAASGPLAYTPEAPPARDYYFQYGWILPEIFADDTDIKRHRFFGLMGKEDARNVYAFWQNARAGKVDQVFKKTGAITPLTVSAPIAVYRHQLYGRGDPGLMFIQHGSYQHIHSKDQPEIEKGIVYLYRGIGDSTEFNWLKFDVTALKNKNKEAWLAFVKTQGQVLSDSVLSFNSIHDRAVRSETKIIRDRSHMSNDLAKKNDLDVDSDGFPGLLWETHHQCFGMEHWVAERKFGPNYVVCKTPVTNIRITTWFAGECEAKVLDPNRVEFVGAVGCKVKEVSE
;
A
#
# COMPACT_ATOMS: atom_id res chain seq x y z
N ASP A 1 -21.77 -34.70 -34.92
CA ASP A 1 -21.16 -35.00 -36.22
C ASP A 1 -19.73 -34.47 -36.31
N LEU A 2 -18.92 -35.20 -37.08
CA LEU A 2 -17.66 -34.85 -37.78
C LEU A 2 -16.98 -33.50 -37.42
N CYS A 3 -15.66 -33.43 -37.15
CA CYS A 3 -14.61 -34.18 -37.83
C CYS A 3 -13.41 -34.53 -36.92
N LYS A 4 -12.94 -35.79 -37.03
CA LYS A 4 -11.58 -36.22 -36.67
C LYS A 4 -10.82 -36.50 -37.96
N GLN A 5 -9.50 -36.35 -37.97
CA GLN A 5 -8.63 -37.36 -38.59
C GLN A 5 -7.17 -37.26 -38.11
N ASP A 6 -6.73 -38.31 -37.43
CA ASP A 6 -5.32 -38.62 -37.18
C ASP A 6 -4.66 -39.19 -38.45
N ARG A 7 -3.34 -39.04 -38.59
CA ARG A 7 -2.47 -40.07 -39.18
C ARG A 7 -1.14 -40.16 -38.43
N ASN A 8 -0.56 -41.36 -38.44
CA ASN A 8 0.37 -41.89 -37.45
C ASN A 8 1.80 -42.15 -37.98
N GLN A 9 2.72 -42.29 -37.00
CA GLN A 9 3.74 -43.35 -36.87
C GLN A 9 5.16 -43.27 -37.49
N ALA A 10 6.02 -44.05 -36.79
CA ALA A 10 7.41 -44.46 -37.03
C ALA A 10 8.52 -43.40 -36.82
N ASP A 11 9.67 -43.65 -36.18
CA ASP A 11 10.11 -44.66 -35.18
C ASP A 11 11.46 -44.18 -34.56
N GLY A 12 12.08 -44.75 -33.52
CA GLY A 12 11.76 -45.92 -32.67
C GLY A 12 12.92 -46.20 -31.67
N ASN A 13 12.73 -47.17 -30.75
CA ASN A 13 13.70 -47.86 -29.86
C ASN A 13 14.88 -47.11 -29.17
N GLU A 14 14.91 -47.11 -27.83
CA GLU A 14 15.84 -47.90 -26.98
C GLU A 14 17.32 -47.42 -26.99
N ASN A 15 17.97 -47.15 -25.85
CA ASN A 15 18.01 -48.04 -24.70
C ASN A 15 18.47 -47.36 -23.40
N ARG A 16 18.27 -48.06 -22.29
CA ARG A 16 18.52 -47.65 -20.90
C ARG A 16 19.79 -48.36 -20.39
N ILE A 17 20.62 -47.71 -19.56
CA ILE A 17 21.20 -48.24 -18.30
C ILE A 17 22.42 -47.42 -17.81
N LYS A 18 22.47 -47.22 -16.49
CA LYS A 18 23.53 -46.55 -15.72
C LYS A 18 24.71 -47.50 -15.48
N ARG A 19 25.95 -46.98 -15.32
CA ARG A 19 26.75 -47.09 -14.06
C ARG A 19 28.16 -46.48 -14.12
N ARG A 20 28.53 -45.87 -12.97
CA ARG A 20 29.87 -45.77 -12.34
C ARG A 20 30.99 -44.95 -13.01
N SER A 21 31.16 -43.75 -12.45
CA SER A 21 32.40 -43.22 -11.83
C SER A 21 33.78 -43.74 -12.30
N PHE A 22 34.65 -42.81 -12.72
CA PHE A 22 36.06 -42.80 -12.31
C PHE A 22 36.61 -41.36 -12.33
N GLN A 23 37.54 -41.04 -11.43
CA GLN A 23 38.25 -39.75 -11.41
C GLN A 23 39.36 -39.73 -12.47
N SER A 24 39.61 -38.57 -13.08
CA SER A 24 40.93 -38.23 -13.64
C SER A 24 41.14 -36.72 -13.66
N SER A 25 42.42 -36.32 -13.61
CA SER A 25 42.90 -34.96 -13.30
C SER A 25 43.16 -34.10 -14.53
N CYS A 26 43.58 -32.84 -14.26
CA CYS A 26 44.26 -31.92 -15.19
C CYS A 26 43.41 -31.33 -16.34
N LYS A 27 43.60 -30.07 -16.77
CA LYS A 27 44.58 -29.01 -16.42
C LYS A 27 43.91 -27.63 -16.59
N LEU A 28 44.37 -26.62 -15.84
CA LEU A 28 44.02 -25.22 -16.16
C LEU A 28 44.70 -24.78 -17.47
N THR A 29 43.97 -24.01 -18.27
CA THR A 29 44.56 -23.00 -19.16
C THR A 29 43.66 -21.77 -19.15
N ALA A 30 44.20 -20.64 -18.70
CA ALA A 30 43.44 -19.40 -18.57
C ALA A 30 43.32 -18.68 -19.92
N VAL A 31 42.11 -18.25 -20.28
CA VAL A 31 41.90 -17.24 -21.33
C VAL A 31 41.32 -15.99 -20.68
N SER A 32 42.18 -14.98 -20.54
CA SER A 32 41.81 -13.66 -20.02
C SER A 32 40.79 -13.00 -20.95
N ARG A 33 39.63 -12.60 -20.40
CA ARG A 33 38.73 -11.63 -21.04
C ARG A 33 38.24 -10.59 -20.03
N CYS A 34 38.94 -9.47 -20.03
CA CYS A 34 38.44 -8.11 -19.77
C CYS A 34 37.27 -8.01 -18.77
N VAL A 35 37.56 -8.13 -17.48
CA VAL A 35 36.67 -7.65 -16.43
C VAL A 35 36.64 -6.12 -16.51
N LYS A 36 35.58 -5.55 -17.11
CA LYS A 36 35.27 -4.13 -16.93
C LYS A 36 35.09 -3.90 -15.44
N GLN A 37 35.98 -3.11 -14.83
CA GLN A 37 35.90 -2.77 -13.42
C GLN A 37 34.56 -2.06 -13.16
N LEU A 38 33.67 -2.73 -12.43
CA LEU A 38 32.53 -2.04 -11.81
C LEU A 38 33.08 -0.96 -10.86
N PRO A 39 32.48 0.24 -10.80
CA PRO A 39 32.95 1.29 -9.91
C PRO A 39 33.04 0.80 -8.45
N LYS A 40 34.16 1.09 -7.78
CA LYS A 40 34.51 0.52 -6.46
C LYS A 40 33.41 0.67 -5.39
N GLY A 41 32.54 1.68 -5.49
CA GLY A 41 31.40 1.87 -4.59
C GLY A 41 30.29 0.80 -4.66
N PHE A 42 30.28 -0.12 -5.64
CA PHE A 42 29.31 -1.23 -5.66
C PHE A 42 29.66 -2.37 -4.69
N ALA A 43 30.93 -2.53 -4.31
CA ALA A 43 31.37 -3.62 -3.43
C ALA A 43 31.12 -3.33 -1.94
N GLU A 44 31.34 -2.08 -1.50
CA GLU A 44 31.02 -1.63 -0.14
C GLU A 44 29.52 -1.72 0.19
N MET A 45 28.68 -1.67 -0.85
CA MET A 45 27.22 -1.78 -0.74
C MET A 45 26.71 -3.16 -0.30
N ARG A 46 27.58 -4.12 0.03
CA ARG A 46 27.21 -5.40 0.66
C ARG A 46 27.14 -5.36 2.18
N LEU A 47 27.70 -4.33 2.82
CA LEU A 47 27.40 -3.97 4.22
C LEU A 47 26.39 -2.83 4.22
N ARG A 48 25.15 -3.10 3.74
CA ARG A 48 24.11 -2.07 3.69
C ARG A 48 23.74 -1.61 5.10
N LYS A 49 24.20 -0.43 5.48
CA LYS A 49 23.57 0.34 6.56
C LYS A 49 22.12 0.58 6.14
N LYS A 50 21.18 -0.13 6.78
CA LYS A 50 19.74 -0.02 6.50
C LYS A 50 19.32 1.45 6.64
N PHE A 51 18.54 1.95 5.69
CA PHE A 51 17.97 3.29 5.79
C PHE A 51 16.98 3.33 6.96
N SER A 52 16.89 4.47 7.65
CA SER A 52 15.80 4.68 8.60
C SER A 52 14.48 4.67 7.84
N THR A 53 13.52 3.91 8.36
CA THR A 53 12.13 3.83 7.90
C THR A 53 11.15 4.39 8.93
N SER A 54 11.67 4.88 10.07
CA SER A 54 10.88 5.57 11.09
C SER A 54 10.31 6.87 10.54
N THR A 55 9.00 7.00 10.63
CA THR A 55 8.20 8.15 10.18
C THR A 55 7.93 9.15 11.33
N ILE A 56 8.38 8.82 12.55
CA ILE A 56 8.19 9.63 13.76
C ILE A 56 9.27 10.73 13.88
N THR A 57 8.86 11.97 14.07
CA THR A 57 9.73 13.11 14.38
C THR A 57 10.13 13.14 15.87
N PRO A 58 11.14 13.93 16.27
CA PRO A 58 11.44 14.16 17.68
C PRO A 58 10.29 14.79 18.50
N THR A 59 9.26 15.34 17.84
CA THR A 59 8.05 15.91 18.45
C THR A 59 6.88 14.91 18.55
N ASN A 60 7.09 13.64 18.19
CA ASN A 60 6.06 12.59 18.08
C ASN A 60 5.00 12.83 16.99
N ASP A 61 5.26 13.72 16.04
CA ASP A 61 4.49 13.83 14.80
C ASP A 61 4.89 12.70 13.84
N VAL A 62 3.96 12.28 12.98
CA VAL A 62 4.22 11.32 11.91
C VAL A 62 4.32 12.07 10.58
N VAL A 63 5.35 11.84 9.77
CA VAL A 63 5.49 12.49 8.45
C VAL A 63 4.85 11.65 7.33
N PRO A 64 4.30 12.25 6.26
CA PRO A 64 3.74 11.50 5.13
C PRO A 64 4.77 10.81 4.23
N TRP A 65 6.06 10.89 4.57
CA TRP A 65 7.19 10.44 3.77
C TRP A 65 7.66 9.03 4.16
N LEU A 66 8.69 8.51 3.49
CA LEU A 66 9.26 7.21 3.86
C LEU A 66 10.00 7.23 5.21
N ALA A 67 10.49 8.39 5.65
CA ALA A 67 11.08 8.56 6.97
C ALA A 67 11.01 10.02 7.43
N ALA A 68 11.09 10.25 8.75
CA ALA A 68 11.21 11.58 9.35
C ALA A 68 12.62 12.18 9.25
N SER A 69 13.65 11.37 8.99
CA SER A 69 15.03 11.84 8.88
C SER A 69 15.89 10.99 7.93
N GLY A 70 17.03 11.55 7.53
CA GLY A 70 18.00 10.87 6.67
C GLY A 70 17.58 10.79 5.20
N PRO A 71 18.23 9.92 4.39
CA PRO A 71 18.07 9.93 2.93
C PRO A 71 16.68 9.55 2.39
N LEU A 72 15.79 9.00 3.23
CA LEU A 72 14.40 8.68 2.86
C LEU A 72 13.39 9.76 3.28
N ALA A 73 13.83 10.82 3.95
CA ALA A 73 13.00 11.97 4.34
C ALA A 73 12.84 13.02 3.22
N TYR A 74 12.86 12.57 1.97
CA TYR A 74 12.67 13.46 0.82
C TYR A 74 11.21 13.87 0.67
N THR A 75 10.97 15.09 0.18
CA THR A 75 9.63 15.65 -0.03
C THR A 75 9.49 16.16 -1.45
N PRO A 76 8.28 16.45 -1.96
CA PRO A 76 8.12 17.09 -3.27
C PRO A 76 8.80 18.47 -3.36
N GLU A 77 8.88 19.22 -2.26
CA GLU A 77 9.60 20.50 -2.20
C GLU A 77 11.13 20.33 -2.13
N ALA A 78 11.61 19.22 -1.55
CA ALA A 78 13.01 18.82 -1.48
C ALA A 78 13.24 17.42 -2.10
N PRO A 79 13.08 17.28 -3.43
CA PRO A 79 12.99 16.00 -4.08
C PRO A 79 14.36 15.30 -4.17
N PRO A 80 14.38 13.95 -4.19
CA PRO A 80 15.64 13.21 -4.18
C PRO A 80 16.35 13.37 -5.54
N ALA A 81 17.62 13.77 -5.52
CA ALA A 81 18.42 14.04 -6.71
C ALA A 81 18.65 12.83 -7.65
N ARG A 82 18.27 11.62 -7.24
CA ARG A 82 18.46 10.37 -8.02
C ARG A 82 17.23 9.48 -7.94
N ASP A 83 16.90 8.81 -9.06
CA ASP A 83 15.81 7.82 -9.15
C ASP A 83 16.05 6.55 -8.32
N TYR A 84 17.25 6.35 -7.77
CA TYR A 84 17.58 5.25 -6.87
C TYR A 84 16.64 5.19 -5.65
N TYR A 85 16.23 6.33 -5.11
CA TYR A 85 15.34 6.42 -3.95
C TYR A 85 13.88 5.99 -4.22
N PHE A 86 13.58 5.60 -5.46
CA PHE A 86 12.31 5.03 -5.87
C PHE A 86 12.38 3.51 -6.09
N GLN A 87 13.58 2.92 -6.00
CA GLN A 87 13.82 1.49 -6.16
C GLN A 87 13.58 0.77 -4.83
N TYR A 88 12.33 0.47 -4.52
CA TYR A 88 11.91 -0.11 -3.24
C TYR A 88 12.57 -1.46 -2.97
N GLY A 89 12.87 -2.28 -3.98
CA GLY A 89 13.66 -3.52 -3.80
C GLY A 89 15.08 -3.28 -3.24
N TRP A 90 15.58 -2.05 -3.27
CA TRP A 90 16.88 -1.65 -2.74
C TRP A 90 16.79 -0.90 -1.42
N ILE A 91 15.80 -0.01 -1.28
CA ILE A 91 15.67 0.89 -0.11
C ILE A 91 14.69 0.40 0.97
N LEU A 92 13.73 -0.47 0.61
CA LEU A 92 12.68 -1.04 1.46
C LEU A 92 12.44 -2.52 1.12
N PRO A 93 13.48 -3.38 1.08
CA PRO A 93 13.33 -4.78 0.64
C PRO A 93 12.29 -5.58 1.44
N GLU A 94 12.01 -5.19 2.69
CA GLU A 94 11.09 -5.86 3.61
C GLU A 94 9.58 -5.71 3.27
N ILE A 95 9.22 -4.97 2.23
CA ILE A 95 7.83 -4.95 1.72
C ILE A 95 7.55 -6.06 0.69
N PHE A 96 8.59 -6.71 0.18
CA PHE A 96 8.46 -7.77 -0.83
C PHE A 96 8.35 -9.14 -0.18
N ALA A 97 7.62 -10.04 -0.83
CA ALA A 97 7.49 -11.42 -0.38
C ALA A 97 8.87 -12.07 -0.34
N ASP A 98 9.14 -12.79 0.75
CA ASP A 98 10.33 -13.63 0.84
C ASP A 98 10.31 -14.64 -0.32
N ASP A 99 11.49 -15.01 -0.82
CA ASP A 99 11.71 -15.73 -2.09
C ASP A 99 11.46 -14.96 -3.40
N THR A 100 10.93 -13.73 -3.37
CA THR A 100 11.00 -12.88 -4.57
C THR A 100 12.40 -12.29 -4.75
N ASP A 101 12.88 -12.25 -6.00
CA ASP A 101 14.23 -11.84 -6.38
C ASP A 101 14.50 -10.35 -6.04
N ILE A 102 14.92 -10.07 -4.79
CA ILE A 102 15.20 -8.74 -4.20
C ILE A 102 16.20 -7.92 -5.04
N LYS A 103 16.98 -8.59 -5.90
CA LYS A 103 17.90 -7.95 -6.85
C LYS A 103 17.17 -7.15 -7.94
N ARG A 104 15.87 -7.37 -8.15
CA ARG A 104 15.06 -6.65 -9.16
C ARG A 104 14.76 -5.22 -8.70
N HIS A 105 14.89 -4.28 -9.65
CA HIS A 105 14.60 -2.87 -9.41
C HIS A 105 13.08 -2.62 -9.41
N ARG A 106 12.44 -2.90 -8.26
CA ARG A 106 11.01 -2.60 -8.03
C ARG A 106 10.82 -1.11 -7.83
N PHE A 107 9.99 -0.45 -8.64
CA PHE A 107 9.82 1.00 -8.61
C PHE A 107 8.51 1.39 -7.92
N PHE A 108 8.56 2.02 -6.75
CA PHE A 108 7.36 2.32 -5.94
C PHE A 108 6.44 1.09 -5.70
N GLY A 109 7.04 -0.11 -5.62
CA GLY A 109 6.34 -1.40 -5.54
C GLY A 109 6.07 -2.10 -6.89
N LEU A 110 6.16 -1.41 -8.03
CA LEU A 110 5.86 -1.94 -9.36
C LEU A 110 6.97 -2.78 -10.00
N MET A 111 6.63 -3.49 -11.09
CA MET A 111 7.55 -4.30 -11.90
C MET A 111 8.58 -3.44 -12.65
N GLY A 112 8.16 -2.32 -13.23
CA GLY A 112 9.00 -1.44 -14.04
C GLY A 112 8.71 0.06 -13.85
N LYS A 113 9.59 0.88 -14.44
CA LYS A 113 9.48 2.35 -14.44
C LYS A 113 8.28 2.86 -15.26
N GLU A 114 7.94 2.15 -16.33
CA GLU A 114 6.80 2.48 -17.21
C GLU A 114 5.45 2.32 -16.49
N ASP A 115 5.29 1.26 -15.69
CA ASP A 115 4.10 1.08 -14.85
C ASP A 115 3.94 2.26 -13.90
N ALA A 116 5.07 2.74 -13.35
CA ALA A 116 5.13 3.85 -12.38
C ALA A 116 5.15 5.25 -13.03
N ARG A 117 4.85 5.39 -14.33
CA ARG A 117 5.05 6.63 -15.11
C ARG A 117 4.40 7.89 -14.53
N ASN A 118 3.21 7.82 -13.93
CA ASN A 118 2.57 8.98 -13.29
C ASN A 118 3.38 9.47 -12.08
N VAL A 119 3.75 8.55 -11.18
CA VAL A 119 4.58 8.84 -10.01
C VAL A 119 5.94 9.41 -10.45
N TYR A 120 6.52 8.88 -11.53
CA TYR A 120 7.75 9.41 -12.13
C TYR A 120 7.60 10.82 -12.71
N ALA A 121 6.54 11.09 -13.48
CA ALA A 121 6.27 12.41 -14.05
C ALA A 121 6.05 13.45 -12.94
N PHE A 122 5.37 13.08 -11.85
CA PHE A 122 5.25 13.91 -10.66
C PHE A 122 6.61 14.24 -10.03
N TRP A 123 7.47 13.25 -9.79
CA TRP A 123 8.81 13.50 -9.22
C TRP A 123 9.74 14.26 -10.16
N GLN A 124 9.56 14.16 -11.48
CA GLN A 124 10.25 15.01 -12.46
C GLN A 124 9.79 16.47 -12.38
N ASN A 125 8.48 16.71 -12.31
CA ASN A 125 7.92 18.04 -12.08
C ASN A 125 8.40 18.63 -10.75
N ALA A 126 8.42 17.83 -9.69
CA ALA A 126 8.94 18.22 -8.38
C ALA A 126 10.40 18.71 -8.45
N ARG A 127 11.29 17.96 -9.13
CA ARG A 127 12.69 18.37 -9.37
C ARG A 127 12.83 19.62 -10.24
N ALA A 128 11.83 19.93 -11.06
CA ALA A 128 11.76 21.16 -11.84
C ALA A 128 11.14 22.35 -11.06
N GLY A 129 10.90 22.21 -9.75
CA GLY A 129 10.23 23.21 -8.91
C GLY A 129 8.73 23.34 -9.17
N LYS A 130 8.14 22.46 -9.98
CA LYS A 130 6.73 22.47 -10.37
C LYS A 130 5.92 21.59 -9.41
N VAL A 131 5.83 22.01 -8.15
CA VAL A 131 4.92 21.44 -7.15
C VAL A 131 3.82 22.43 -6.83
N ASP A 132 2.61 21.90 -6.63
CA ASP A 132 1.43 22.66 -6.22
C ASP A 132 0.76 21.89 -5.10
N GLN A 133 0.90 22.37 -3.86
CA GLN A 133 0.47 21.67 -2.64
C GLN A 133 -0.98 22.05 -2.31
N VAL A 134 -1.87 21.07 -2.39
CA VAL A 134 -3.31 21.23 -2.11
C VAL A 134 -3.60 21.06 -0.62
N PHE A 135 -3.05 20.01 -0.03
CA PHE A 135 -3.22 19.71 1.39
C PHE A 135 -1.99 18.98 1.92
N LYS A 136 -1.58 19.25 3.16
CA LYS A 136 -0.47 18.54 3.82
C LYS A 136 -0.66 18.59 5.32
N LYS A 137 -0.62 17.44 5.98
CA LYS A 137 -0.70 17.34 7.43
C LYS A 137 0.14 16.17 7.93
N THR A 138 0.90 16.43 9.00
CA THR A 138 1.51 15.37 9.81
C THR A 138 0.42 14.60 10.55
N GLY A 139 0.66 13.31 10.74
CA GLY A 139 -0.14 12.48 11.62
C GLY A 139 0.25 12.72 13.07
N ALA A 140 -0.61 12.30 13.98
CA ALA A 140 -0.35 12.33 15.43
C ALA A 140 -0.77 10.99 16.03
N ILE A 141 0.06 10.50 16.95
CA ILE A 141 -0.18 9.29 17.73
C ILE A 141 -0.31 9.71 19.19
N THR A 142 -1.51 9.60 19.76
CA THR A 142 -1.77 9.85 21.18
C THR A 142 -2.29 8.55 21.82
N PRO A 143 -2.36 8.46 23.16
CA PRO A 143 -2.96 7.30 23.82
C PRO A 143 -4.43 7.05 23.49
N LEU A 144 -5.17 8.07 23.02
CA LEU A 144 -6.62 8.01 22.79
C LEU A 144 -7.04 8.12 21.32
N THR A 145 -6.17 8.67 20.48
CA THR A 145 -6.47 9.00 19.07
C THR A 145 -5.26 8.77 18.18
N VAL A 146 -5.53 8.33 16.97
CA VAL A 146 -4.55 8.22 15.88
C VAL A 146 -5.03 9.06 14.70
N SER A 147 -4.09 9.69 13.99
CA SER A 147 -4.38 10.35 12.72
C SER A 147 -3.28 10.07 11.71
N ALA A 148 -3.69 9.76 10.48
CA ALA A 148 -2.78 9.43 9.40
C ALA A 148 -2.08 10.70 8.89
N PRO A 149 -0.77 10.65 8.63
CA PRO A 149 -0.11 11.69 7.85
C PRO A 149 -0.50 11.56 6.39
N ILE A 150 -0.63 12.68 5.70
CA ILE A 150 -0.93 12.67 4.27
C ILE A 150 -0.50 13.98 3.60
N ALA A 151 -0.04 13.90 2.36
CA ALA A 151 0.22 15.05 1.52
C ALA A 151 -0.45 14.86 0.15
N VAL A 152 -0.98 15.95 -0.38
CA VAL A 152 -1.80 15.99 -1.60
C VAL A 152 -1.36 17.17 -2.47
N TYR A 153 -1.05 16.89 -3.72
CA TYR A 153 -0.54 17.87 -4.68
C TYR A 153 -1.36 17.83 -5.98
N ARG A 154 -1.52 18.96 -6.68
CA ARG A 154 -2.10 18.94 -8.03
C ARG A 154 -1.15 18.24 -8.99
N HIS A 155 -1.70 17.36 -9.82
CA HIS A 155 -0.94 16.57 -10.79
C HIS A 155 -1.81 16.24 -12.01
N GLN A 156 -1.32 16.52 -13.21
CA GLN A 156 -1.99 16.10 -14.45
C GLN A 156 -1.79 14.62 -14.69
N LEU A 157 -2.87 13.89 -15.01
CA LEU A 157 -2.78 12.46 -15.33
C LEU A 157 -2.05 12.25 -16.66
N TYR A 158 -0.95 11.48 -16.63
CA TYR A 158 -0.09 11.24 -17.79
C TYR A 158 -0.88 10.56 -18.92
N GLY A 159 -0.83 11.18 -20.11
CA GLY A 159 -1.52 10.69 -21.30
C GLY A 159 -3.03 11.01 -21.36
N ARG A 160 -3.59 11.72 -20.37
CA ARG A 160 -4.96 12.25 -20.43
C ARG A 160 -5.03 13.78 -20.33
N GLY A 161 -4.14 14.40 -19.57
CA GLY A 161 -4.17 15.85 -19.32
C GLY A 161 -5.22 16.30 -18.30
N ASP A 162 -6.10 15.38 -17.88
CA ASP A 162 -7.13 15.60 -16.87
C ASP A 162 -6.54 16.13 -15.54
N PRO A 163 -7.19 17.11 -14.88
CA PRO A 163 -6.83 17.55 -13.53
C PRO A 163 -6.96 16.42 -12.51
N GLY A 164 -5.85 16.10 -11.86
CA GLY A 164 -5.77 15.10 -10.81
C GLY A 164 -5.02 15.59 -9.58
N LEU A 165 -4.99 14.71 -8.58
CA LEU A 165 -4.38 14.87 -7.27
C LEU A 165 -3.43 13.71 -7.03
N MET A 166 -2.19 14.01 -6.64
CA MET A 166 -1.24 13.02 -6.14
C MET A 166 -1.37 12.95 -4.62
N PHE A 167 -1.95 11.86 -4.11
CA PHE A 167 -1.94 11.54 -2.67
C PHE A 167 -0.67 10.74 -2.34
N ILE A 168 0.01 11.10 -1.24
CA ILE A 168 1.27 10.52 -0.79
C ILE A 168 1.18 10.20 0.71
N GLN A 169 1.50 8.95 1.08
CA GLN A 169 1.55 8.49 2.46
C GLN A 169 2.51 7.30 2.59
N HIS A 170 3.61 7.47 3.33
CA HIS A 170 4.57 6.40 3.67
C HIS A 170 5.08 5.58 2.46
N GLY A 171 5.21 6.23 1.29
CA GLY A 171 5.63 5.56 0.05
C GLY A 171 4.51 4.88 -0.74
N SER A 172 3.28 4.87 -0.23
CA SER A 172 2.08 4.70 -1.06
C SER A 172 1.80 5.99 -1.83
N TYR A 173 1.40 5.83 -3.08
CA TYR A 173 1.00 6.91 -3.98
C TYR A 173 -0.34 6.57 -4.61
N GLN A 174 -1.23 7.54 -4.76
CA GLN A 174 -2.45 7.41 -5.58
C GLN A 174 -2.66 8.65 -6.44
N HIS A 175 -3.28 8.44 -7.60
CA HIS A 175 -3.69 9.51 -8.51
C HIS A 175 -5.21 9.52 -8.51
N ILE A 176 -5.81 10.62 -8.06
CA ILE A 176 -7.26 10.79 -7.93
C ILE A 176 -7.71 11.94 -8.82
N HIS A 177 -8.76 11.77 -9.62
CA HIS A 177 -9.36 12.85 -10.40
C HIS A 177 -9.89 13.94 -9.45
N SER A 178 -9.57 15.21 -9.70
CA SER A 178 -9.89 16.29 -8.76
C SER A 178 -11.40 16.48 -8.55
N LYS A 179 -12.23 16.10 -9.54
CA LYS A 179 -13.70 16.16 -9.47
C LYS A 179 -14.31 15.25 -8.38
N ASP A 180 -13.64 14.14 -8.05
CA ASP A 180 -14.10 13.15 -7.07
C ASP A 180 -13.71 13.54 -5.63
N GLN A 181 -12.92 14.61 -5.46
CA GLN A 181 -12.44 15.10 -4.16
C GLN A 181 -12.65 16.62 -4.02
N PRO A 182 -13.89 17.13 -4.13
CA PRO A 182 -14.17 18.57 -4.24
C PRO A 182 -13.83 19.40 -2.99
N GLU A 183 -13.67 18.77 -1.82
CA GLU A 183 -13.41 19.46 -0.54
C GLU A 183 -12.00 19.19 0.03
N ILE A 184 -11.07 18.71 -0.80
CA ILE A 184 -9.73 18.30 -0.34
C ILE A 184 -8.90 19.44 0.26
N GLU A 185 -9.08 20.68 -0.22
CA GLU A 185 -8.43 21.89 0.34
C GLU A 185 -8.91 22.20 1.76
N LYS A 186 -10.13 21.78 2.12
CA LYS A 186 -10.67 21.85 3.49
C LYS A 186 -10.20 20.68 4.38
N GLY A 187 -9.41 19.75 3.83
CA GLY A 187 -8.98 18.53 4.50
C GLY A 187 -10.07 17.46 4.63
N ILE A 188 -11.06 17.46 3.74
CA ILE A 188 -12.12 16.44 3.67
C ILE A 188 -11.94 15.60 2.40
N VAL A 189 -12.07 14.28 2.52
CA VAL A 189 -12.13 13.34 1.39
C VAL A 189 -13.49 12.71 1.28
N TYR A 190 -13.89 12.42 0.03
CA TYR A 190 -15.05 11.62 -0.32
C TYR A 190 -14.62 10.17 -0.56
N LEU A 191 -15.42 9.24 -0.07
CA LEU A 191 -15.19 7.80 -0.11
C LEU A 191 -16.46 7.09 -0.60
N TYR A 192 -16.26 6.08 -1.42
CA TYR A 192 -17.31 5.35 -2.12
C TYR A 192 -17.17 3.85 -1.85
N ARG A 193 -18.22 3.18 -1.37
CA ARG A 193 -18.21 1.74 -1.09
C ARG A 193 -19.40 1.06 -1.74
N GLY A 194 -19.15 0.30 -2.81
CA GLY A 194 -20.15 -0.60 -3.38
C GLY A 194 -20.30 -1.85 -2.53
N ILE A 195 -21.52 -2.40 -2.54
CA ILE A 195 -21.96 -3.51 -1.67
C ILE A 195 -22.65 -4.64 -2.45
N GLY A 196 -22.40 -4.72 -3.76
CA GLY A 196 -23.03 -5.66 -4.67
C GLY A 196 -24.52 -5.37 -4.83
N ASP A 197 -25.32 -6.42 -4.71
CA ASP A 197 -26.78 -6.37 -4.71
C ASP A 197 -27.36 -6.24 -3.28
N SER A 198 -26.52 -6.07 -2.25
CA SER A 198 -26.99 -5.87 -0.87
C SER A 198 -27.78 -4.56 -0.75
N THR A 199 -28.84 -4.58 0.05
CA THR A 199 -29.66 -3.38 0.35
C THR A 199 -29.30 -2.72 1.68
N GLU A 200 -28.47 -3.36 2.52
CA GLU A 200 -27.99 -2.82 3.79
C GLU A 200 -26.45 -2.75 3.80
N PHE A 201 -25.92 -1.62 4.24
CA PHE A 201 -24.50 -1.43 4.57
C PHE A 201 -24.33 -1.25 6.07
N ASN A 202 -23.72 -2.23 6.75
CA ASN A 202 -23.47 -2.18 8.18
C ASN A 202 -22.25 -1.31 8.50
N TRP A 203 -22.40 -0.37 9.42
CA TRP A 203 -21.31 0.48 9.90
C TRP A 203 -21.29 0.57 11.43
N LEU A 204 -20.14 0.34 12.04
CA LEU A 204 -19.96 0.51 13.49
C LEU A 204 -19.99 1.99 13.87
N LYS A 205 -20.86 2.35 14.82
CA LYS A 205 -20.92 3.70 15.42
C LYS A 205 -20.94 3.59 16.95
N PHE A 206 -20.10 4.37 17.62
CA PHE A 206 -19.94 4.37 19.08
C PHE A 206 -19.46 5.73 19.60
N ASP A 207 -19.55 5.93 20.90
CA ASP A 207 -18.95 7.08 21.58
C ASP A 207 -17.72 6.62 22.38
N VAL A 208 -16.54 7.05 21.92
CA VAL A 208 -15.24 6.77 22.56
C VAL A 208 -15.21 7.18 24.05
N THR A 209 -15.98 8.20 24.43
CA THR A 209 -16.06 8.69 25.81
C THR A 209 -17.03 7.85 26.67
N ALA A 210 -17.99 7.17 26.05
CA ALA A 210 -18.94 6.29 26.72
C ALA A 210 -18.42 4.85 26.91
N LEU A 211 -17.43 4.42 26.11
CA LEU A 211 -16.81 3.10 26.20
C LEU A 211 -16.35 2.75 27.62
N LYS A 212 -16.67 1.53 28.07
CA LYS A 212 -16.29 0.99 29.39
C LYS A 212 -15.58 -0.35 29.27
N ASN A 213 -14.84 -0.70 30.32
CA ASN A 213 -14.23 -2.02 30.51
C ASN A 213 -13.48 -2.49 29.24
N LYS A 214 -13.72 -3.74 28.82
CA LYS A 214 -13.10 -4.39 27.66
C LYS A 214 -13.23 -3.61 26.35
N ASN A 215 -14.30 -2.86 26.13
CA ASN A 215 -14.51 -2.13 24.87
C ASN A 215 -13.65 -0.85 24.84
N LYS A 216 -13.44 -0.22 25.99
CA LYS A 216 -12.43 0.84 26.14
C LYS A 216 -11.01 0.29 25.97
N GLU A 217 -10.70 -0.86 26.55
CA GLU A 217 -9.40 -1.54 26.39
C GLU A 217 -9.14 -1.88 24.92
N ALA A 218 -10.13 -2.44 24.21
CA ALA A 218 -10.06 -2.74 22.78
C ALA A 218 -9.84 -1.49 21.91
N TRP A 219 -10.50 -0.36 22.21
CA TRP A 219 -10.23 0.90 21.52
C TRP A 219 -8.79 1.37 21.73
N LEU A 220 -8.26 1.30 22.96
CA LEU A 220 -6.87 1.68 23.25
C LEU A 220 -5.87 0.75 22.55
N ALA A 221 -6.14 -0.56 22.53
CA ALA A 221 -5.37 -1.56 21.80
C ALA A 221 -5.37 -1.31 20.28
N PHE A 222 -6.53 -0.93 19.72
CA PHE A 222 -6.68 -0.53 18.33
C PHE A 222 -5.86 0.73 18.00
N VAL A 223 -6.00 1.80 18.77
CA VAL A 223 -5.24 3.06 18.60
C VAL A 223 -3.74 2.81 18.70
N LYS A 224 -3.28 2.03 19.68
CA LYS A 224 -1.88 1.59 19.84
C LYS A 224 -1.38 0.83 18.61
N THR A 225 -2.20 -0.07 18.06
CA THR A 225 -1.88 -0.84 16.85
C THR A 225 -1.73 0.07 15.63
N GLN A 226 -2.70 0.96 15.38
CA GLN A 226 -2.62 1.91 14.27
C GLN A 226 -1.44 2.89 14.43
N GLY A 227 -1.11 3.30 15.65
CA GLY A 227 0.06 4.11 15.94
C GLY A 227 1.38 3.40 15.60
N GLN A 228 1.54 2.14 16.03
CA GLN A 228 2.70 1.32 15.65
C GLN A 228 2.79 1.12 14.13
N VAL A 229 1.66 0.85 13.47
CA VAL A 229 1.58 0.73 12.00
C VAL A 229 2.05 2.00 11.31
N LEU A 230 1.64 3.17 11.79
CA LEU A 230 2.02 4.46 11.19
C LEU A 230 3.43 4.90 11.55
N SER A 231 4.08 4.31 12.56
CA SER A 231 5.42 4.70 13.07
C SER A 231 6.60 4.33 12.15
N ASP A 232 6.38 3.44 11.20
CA ASP A 232 7.39 2.92 10.28
C ASP A 232 6.78 2.70 8.89
N SER A 233 7.46 3.16 7.84
CA SER A 233 6.92 3.11 6.48
C SER A 233 6.82 1.70 5.89
N VAL A 234 7.65 0.73 6.32
CA VAL A 234 7.54 -0.67 5.92
C VAL A 234 6.31 -1.30 6.56
N LEU A 235 6.09 -1.08 7.86
CA LEU A 235 4.88 -1.54 8.55
C LEU A 235 3.62 -0.90 7.96
N SER A 236 3.65 0.40 7.70
CA SER A 236 2.51 1.12 7.11
C SER A 236 2.18 0.67 5.69
N PHE A 237 3.20 0.37 4.87
CA PHE A 237 3.00 -0.15 3.51
C PHE A 237 2.45 -1.58 3.55
N ASN A 238 3.07 -2.48 4.32
CA ASN A 238 2.63 -3.88 4.38
C ASN A 238 1.21 -4.03 4.94
N SER A 239 0.88 -3.30 6.00
CA SER A 239 -0.45 -3.39 6.63
C SER A 239 -1.59 -2.75 5.83
N ILE A 240 -1.35 -1.79 4.92
CA ILE A 240 -2.43 -1.27 4.07
C ILE A 240 -2.78 -2.28 2.96
N HIS A 241 -1.76 -3.01 2.46
CA HIS A 241 -1.87 -4.09 1.49
C HIS A 241 -2.15 -5.48 2.12
N ASP A 242 -2.35 -5.54 3.44
CA ASP A 242 -2.71 -6.78 4.12
C ASP A 242 -4.05 -7.32 3.65
N ARG A 243 -4.23 -8.65 3.77
CA ARG A 243 -5.45 -9.38 3.36
C ARG A 243 -5.86 -9.23 1.87
N ALA A 244 -5.19 -8.37 1.09
CA ALA A 244 -5.48 -8.20 -0.32
C ALA A 244 -5.08 -9.47 -1.10
N VAL A 245 -6.03 -10.00 -1.87
CA VAL A 245 -5.81 -11.10 -2.81
C VAL A 245 -5.97 -10.53 -4.22
N ARG A 246 -4.90 -9.99 -4.78
CA ARG A 246 -4.89 -9.41 -6.14
C ARG A 246 -3.88 -10.16 -7.02
N SER A 247 -4.16 -10.27 -8.31
CA SER A 247 -3.26 -10.94 -9.27
C SER A 247 -1.99 -10.13 -9.55
N GLU A 248 -2.06 -8.84 -9.29
CA GLU A 248 -1.09 -7.80 -9.59
C GLU A 248 -0.09 -7.60 -8.44
N THR A 249 -0.48 -7.94 -7.20
CA THR A 249 0.29 -7.66 -5.97
C THR A 249 1.19 -8.79 -5.51
N LYS A 250 1.23 -9.93 -6.24
CA LYS A 250 1.95 -11.21 -5.96
C LYS A 250 3.45 -11.14 -5.58
N ILE A 251 4.00 -9.94 -5.51
CA ILE A 251 5.41 -9.60 -5.30
C ILE A 251 5.64 -8.90 -3.95
N ILE A 252 4.60 -8.28 -3.40
CA ILE A 252 4.56 -7.65 -2.07
C ILE A 252 4.16 -8.73 -1.06
N ARG A 253 4.32 -8.46 0.24
CA ARG A 253 3.79 -9.30 1.34
C ARG A 253 2.26 -9.23 1.46
N ASP A 254 1.57 -9.36 0.31
CA ASP A 254 0.13 -9.56 0.25
C ASP A 254 -0.26 -10.89 0.92
N ARG A 255 -1.54 -11.03 1.31
CA ARG A 255 -2.05 -12.16 2.10
C ARG A 255 -1.38 -12.38 3.47
N SER A 256 -0.43 -11.55 3.87
CA SER A 256 0.05 -11.54 5.25
C SER A 256 -1.08 -11.10 6.18
N HIS A 257 -1.12 -11.71 7.37
CA HIS A 257 -2.01 -11.32 8.47
C HIS A 257 -1.28 -10.42 9.48
N MET A 258 -0.26 -9.68 9.02
CA MET A 258 0.64 -8.87 9.86
C MET A 258 -0.11 -7.92 10.81
N SER A 259 -1.19 -7.29 10.33
CA SER A 259 -1.99 -6.39 11.17
C SER A 259 -2.72 -7.15 12.28
N ASN A 260 -3.18 -8.39 12.03
CA ASN A 260 -3.79 -9.24 13.06
C ASN A 260 -2.76 -9.64 14.11
N ASP A 261 -1.55 -10.05 13.69
CA ASP A 261 -0.49 -10.44 14.61
C ASP A 261 -0.07 -9.27 15.51
N LEU A 262 -0.01 -8.06 14.93
CA LEU A 262 0.28 -6.83 15.66
C LEU A 262 -0.85 -6.40 16.59
N ALA A 263 -2.11 -6.54 16.16
CA ALA A 263 -3.29 -6.28 16.96
C ALA A 263 -3.38 -7.22 18.18
N LYS A 264 -3.22 -8.53 17.96
CA LYS A 264 -3.16 -9.55 19.02
C LYS A 264 -2.02 -9.31 19.99
N LYS A 265 -0.85 -8.88 19.50
CA LYS A 265 0.30 -8.45 20.33
C LYS A 265 0.02 -7.18 21.16
N ASN A 266 -0.99 -6.40 20.80
CA ASN A 266 -1.47 -5.24 21.56
C ASN A 266 -2.75 -5.54 22.35
N ASP A 267 -3.09 -6.82 22.52
CA ASP A 267 -4.25 -7.30 23.30
C ASP A 267 -5.62 -6.95 22.68
N LEU A 268 -5.68 -6.67 21.36
CA LEU A 268 -6.93 -6.57 20.62
C LEU A 268 -7.41 -7.95 20.17
N ASP A 269 -8.57 -8.37 20.68
CA ASP A 269 -9.25 -9.61 20.30
C ASP A 269 -9.94 -9.46 18.92
N VAL A 270 -9.15 -9.59 17.85
CA VAL A 270 -9.61 -9.38 16.46
C VAL A 270 -10.54 -10.48 15.92
N ASP A 271 -10.67 -11.60 16.63
CA ASP A 271 -11.53 -12.73 16.26
C ASP A 271 -12.82 -12.78 17.11
N SER A 272 -13.10 -11.72 17.89
CA SER A 272 -14.25 -11.63 18.79
C SER A 272 -15.57 -11.35 18.05
N ASP A 273 -16.65 -12.06 18.40
CA ASP A 273 -18.01 -11.74 17.92
C ASP A 273 -18.56 -10.39 18.48
N GLY A 274 -17.83 -9.74 19.39
CA GLY A 274 -18.21 -8.46 20.01
C GLY A 274 -17.56 -7.23 19.37
N PHE A 275 -17.67 -6.09 20.07
CA PHE A 275 -17.07 -4.80 19.68
C PHE A 275 -15.60 -4.88 19.21
N PRO A 276 -14.68 -5.66 19.82
CA PRO A 276 -13.29 -5.72 19.37
C PRO A 276 -13.11 -6.24 17.93
N GLY A 277 -13.83 -7.29 17.55
CA GLY A 277 -13.82 -7.84 16.20
C GLY A 277 -14.57 -6.92 15.23
N LEU A 278 -15.75 -6.42 15.60
CA LEU A 278 -16.52 -5.49 14.76
C LEU A 278 -15.76 -4.19 14.46
N LEU A 279 -14.99 -3.66 15.41
CA LEU A 279 -14.07 -2.52 15.21
C LEU A 279 -12.98 -2.86 14.19
N TRP A 280 -12.40 -4.04 14.31
CA TRP A 280 -11.35 -4.52 13.42
C TRP A 280 -11.85 -4.78 11.99
N GLU A 281 -13.01 -5.42 11.85
CA GLU A 281 -13.68 -5.62 10.56
C GLU A 281 -14.04 -4.29 9.89
N THR A 282 -14.58 -3.33 10.66
CA THR A 282 -14.93 -2.01 10.15
C THR A 282 -13.70 -1.26 9.63
N HIS A 283 -12.57 -1.31 10.35
CA HIS A 283 -11.29 -0.76 9.89
C HIS A 283 -10.81 -1.40 8.57
N HIS A 284 -11.01 -2.71 8.41
CA HIS A 284 -10.56 -3.45 7.23
C HIS A 284 -11.45 -3.29 5.99
N GLN A 285 -12.57 -2.55 6.07
CA GLN A 285 -13.37 -2.22 4.89
C GLN A 285 -12.62 -1.22 3.97
N CYS A 286 -12.47 -1.58 2.69
CA CYS A 286 -11.85 -0.73 1.67
C CYS A 286 -12.89 0.12 0.91
N PHE A 287 -12.62 1.41 0.79
CA PHE A 287 -13.43 2.39 0.06
C PHE A 287 -12.66 2.88 -1.17
N GLY A 288 -13.32 3.06 -2.31
CA GLY A 288 -12.75 3.82 -3.43
C GLY A 288 -12.74 5.32 -3.14
N MET A 289 -11.73 6.03 -3.63
CA MET A 289 -11.63 7.50 -3.61
C MET A 289 -12.11 8.15 -4.93
N GLU A 290 -12.64 7.35 -5.86
CA GLU A 290 -13.29 7.81 -7.09
C GLU A 290 -14.65 7.13 -7.25
N HIS A 291 -15.65 7.88 -7.70
CA HIS A 291 -17.05 7.43 -7.79
C HIS A 291 -17.20 6.17 -8.66
N TRP A 292 -16.50 6.11 -9.79
CA TRP A 292 -16.58 4.98 -10.74
C TRP A 292 -16.15 3.65 -10.12
N VAL A 293 -15.29 3.68 -9.09
CA VAL A 293 -14.80 2.45 -8.44
C VAL A 293 -15.95 1.73 -7.75
N ALA A 294 -16.79 2.46 -7.01
CA ALA A 294 -17.99 1.88 -6.41
C ALA A 294 -19.01 1.49 -7.47
N GLU A 295 -19.36 2.41 -8.37
CA GLU A 295 -20.37 2.23 -9.44
C GLU A 295 -20.09 0.99 -10.31
N ARG A 296 -18.82 0.78 -10.71
CA ARG A 296 -18.48 -0.17 -11.80
C ARG A 296 -17.82 -1.44 -11.33
N LYS A 297 -17.06 -1.41 -10.24
CA LYS A 297 -16.38 -2.61 -9.72
C LYS A 297 -17.25 -3.36 -8.71
N PHE A 298 -17.97 -2.64 -7.85
CA PHE A 298 -18.54 -3.21 -6.63
C PHE A 298 -20.07 -3.30 -6.63
N GLY A 299 -20.72 -3.15 -7.78
CA GLY A 299 -22.15 -3.41 -7.97
C GLY A 299 -23.04 -2.15 -7.99
N PRO A 300 -24.34 -2.31 -8.29
CA PRO A 300 -25.27 -1.19 -8.47
C PRO A 300 -25.51 -0.40 -7.17
N ASN A 301 -25.40 -1.07 -6.01
CA ASN A 301 -25.69 -0.46 -4.73
C ASN A 301 -24.40 0.03 -4.07
N TYR A 302 -24.36 1.28 -3.63
CA TYR A 302 -23.19 1.86 -2.98
C TYR A 302 -23.53 2.99 -2.01
N VAL A 303 -22.66 3.19 -1.02
CA VAL A 303 -22.71 4.33 -0.10
C VAL A 303 -21.64 5.35 -0.45
N VAL A 304 -21.94 6.61 -0.15
CA VAL A 304 -21.03 7.76 -0.24
C VAL A 304 -20.87 8.34 1.16
N CYS A 305 -19.64 8.45 1.63
CA CYS A 305 -19.32 9.11 2.88
C CYS A 305 -18.18 10.11 2.70
N LYS A 306 -18.10 11.06 3.62
CA LYS A 306 -16.96 11.97 3.74
C LYS A 306 -16.32 11.79 5.11
N THR A 307 -15.02 12.07 5.17
CA THR A 307 -14.23 11.95 6.41
C THR A 307 -13.02 12.89 6.32
N PRO A 308 -12.42 13.32 7.45
CA PRO A 308 -11.18 14.07 7.39
C PRO A 308 -10.09 13.27 6.67
N VAL A 309 -9.28 13.93 5.84
CA VAL A 309 -8.20 13.31 5.07
C VAL A 309 -7.12 12.67 5.96
N THR A 310 -7.01 13.11 7.23
CA THR A 310 -6.17 12.46 8.26
C THR A 310 -6.81 11.24 8.93
N ASN A 311 -7.97 10.79 8.44
CA ASN A 311 -8.68 9.60 8.90
C ASN A 311 -8.59 8.44 7.90
N ILE A 312 -7.83 8.59 6.81
CA ILE A 312 -7.68 7.56 5.78
C ILE A 312 -6.26 7.05 5.64
N ARG A 313 -6.14 5.78 5.23
CA ARG A 313 -4.89 5.19 4.77
C ARG A 313 -5.04 4.74 3.33
N ILE A 314 -4.19 5.25 2.44
CA ILE A 314 -4.25 4.97 1.00
C ILE A 314 -3.47 3.69 0.65
N THR A 315 -4.05 2.84 -0.18
CA THR A 315 -3.32 1.76 -0.85
C THR A 315 -2.41 2.36 -1.95
N THR A 316 -1.44 1.62 -2.46
CA THR A 316 -0.63 2.09 -3.60
C THR A 316 -1.35 1.90 -4.93
N TRP A 317 -1.19 2.85 -5.86
CA TRP A 317 -1.83 2.95 -7.18
C TRP A 317 -1.96 1.65 -7.98
N PHE A 318 -1.01 0.72 -7.92
CA PHE A 318 -1.09 -0.56 -8.65
C PHE A 318 -2.17 -1.52 -8.13
N ALA A 319 -2.82 -1.22 -7.00
CA ALA A 319 -4.11 -1.81 -6.63
C ALA A 319 -5.25 -1.41 -7.60
N GLY A 320 -5.00 -0.47 -8.52
CA GLY A 320 -5.84 -0.16 -9.69
C GLY A 320 -7.09 0.69 -9.42
N GLU A 321 -7.44 0.89 -8.15
CA GLU A 321 -8.82 1.22 -7.74
C GLU A 321 -8.90 2.36 -6.72
N CYS A 322 -7.82 3.14 -6.57
CA CYS A 322 -7.87 4.38 -5.78
C CYS A 322 -8.38 4.15 -4.34
N GLU A 323 -8.01 3.03 -3.70
CA GLU A 323 -8.65 2.57 -2.46
C GLU A 323 -8.02 3.13 -1.19
N ALA A 324 -8.85 3.42 -0.18
CA ALA A 324 -8.42 3.72 1.18
C ALA A 324 -9.15 2.86 2.23
N LYS A 325 -8.48 2.62 3.37
CA LYS A 325 -9.10 2.12 4.62
C LYS A 325 -9.32 3.31 5.58
N VAL A 326 -10.38 3.27 6.38
CA VAL A 326 -10.69 4.28 7.40
C VAL A 326 -9.99 3.92 8.73
N LEU A 327 -9.42 4.90 9.42
CA LEU A 327 -8.82 4.71 10.75
C LEU A 327 -9.86 4.69 11.87
N ASP A 328 -10.63 5.75 12.02
CA ASP A 328 -11.65 5.91 13.07
C ASP A 328 -13.06 5.90 12.45
N PRO A 329 -13.88 4.86 12.69
CA PRO A 329 -15.24 4.77 12.15
C PRO A 329 -16.17 5.91 12.57
N ASN A 330 -15.94 6.53 13.73
CA ASN A 330 -16.83 7.56 14.26
C ASN A 330 -16.68 8.90 13.53
N ARG A 331 -15.52 9.14 12.91
CA ARG A 331 -15.17 10.32 12.11
C ARG A 331 -15.63 10.21 10.64
N VAL A 332 -16.48 9.24 10.32
CA VAL A 332 -17.15 9.10 9.01
C VAL A 332 -18.57 9.65 9.10
N GLU A 333 -18.94 10.44 8.08
CA GLU A 333 -20.28 10.97 7.86
C GLU A 333 -20.81 10.45 6.53
N PHE A 334 -21.91 9.69 6.54
CA PHE A 334 -22.57 9.25 5.31
C PHE A 334 -23.40 10.40 4.72
N VAL A 335 -23.15 10.70 3.44
CA VAL A 335 -23.76 11.82 2.72
C VAL A 335 -24.62 11.38 1.53
N GLY A 336 -24.62 10.08 1.22
CA GLY A 336 -25.49 9.49 0.21
C GLY A 336 -25.48 7.97 0.23
N ALA A 337 -26.54 7.38 -0.30
CA ALA A 337 -26.64 5.95 -0.58
C ALA A 337 -27.47 5.77 -1.86
N VAL A 338 -27.09 4.80 -2.69
CA VAL A 338 -27.73 4.47 -3.95
C VAL A 338 -28.08 2.99 -3.92
N GLY A 339 -29.36 2.66 -4.13
CA GLY A 339 -29.87 1.28 -4.09
C GLY A 339 -29.87 0.60 -2.71
N CYS A 340 -29.37 1.27 -1.67
CA CYS A 340 -29.24 0.72 -0.32
C CYS A 340 -29.46 1.77 0.78
N LYS A 341 -29.43 1.31 2.04
CA LYS A 341 -29.40 2.15 3.24
C LYS A 341 -28.18 1.82 4.11
N VAL A 342 -27.69 2.82 4.84
CA VAL A 342 -26.73 2.61 5.93
C VAL A 342 -27.49 2.10 7.15
N LYS A 343 -26.92 1.11 7.82
CA LYS A 343 -27.40 0.56 9.09
C LYS A 343 -26.29 0.71 10.10
N GLU A 344 -26.49 1.61 11.05
CA GLU A 344 -25.58 1.75 12.17
C GLU A 344 -25.72 0.52 13.08
N VAL A 345 -24.58 -0.06 13.43
CA VAL A 345 -24.46 -1.13 14.44
C VAL A 345 -23.80 -0.49 15.65
N SER A 346 -24.47 -0.53 16.80
CA SER A 346 -23.94 -0.01 18.07
C SER A 346 -23.25 -1.11 18.87
N GLU A 347 -22.50 -0.68 19.88
CA GLU A 347 -22.17 -1.47 21.07
C GLU A 347 -23.43 -1.96 21.82
#